data_AF-A0A3M4A983-F1
#
_entry.id   AF-A0A3M4A983-F1
#
_cell.length_a   1.000
_cell.length_b   1.000
_cell.length_c   1.000
_cell.angle_alpha   90.00
_cell.angle_beta   90.00
_cell.angle_gamma   90.00
#
_symmetry.space_group_name_H-M   'P 1'
#
loop_
_entity.id
_entity.type
_entity.pdbx_description
1 polymer ?
#
loop_
_entity_poly.entity_id
_entity_poly.type
_entity_poly.pdbx_seq_one_letter_code
_entity_poly.pdbx_strand_id
1 'polypeptide(L)' 'MRKVLLLAAAVGCSFGLPVQAATFAYISSPADGLISQYRLDEQSGALSLVEQTKAGDQVNPMAISPDG' A
#
# COMPACT_ATOMS: atom_id res chain seq x y z
N MET A 1 -19.39 14.09 -40.63
CA MET A 1 -19.31 14.74 -39.31
C MET A 1 -19.67 13.78 -38.16
N ARG A 2 -20.78 13.03 -38.23
CA ARG A 2 -21.20 12.05 -37.18
C ARG A 2 -20.21 10.88 -36.92
N LYS A 3 -19.46 10.45 -37.93
CA LYS A 3 -18.43 9.39 -37.82
C LYS A 3 -17.16 9.82 -37.09
N VAL A 4 -16.80 11.11 -37.17
CA VAL A 4 -15.65 11.68 -36.46
C VAL A 4 -15.94 11.79 -34.97
N LEU A 5 -17.20 12.08 -34.61
CA LEU A 5 -17.66 12.12 -33.23
C LEU A 5 -17.63 10.74 -32.54
N LEU A 6 -17.84 9.65 -33.30
CA LEU A 6 -17.80 8.28 -32.76
C LEU A 6 -16.37 7.77 -32.50
N LEU A 7 -15.36 8.25 -33.25
CA LEU A 7 -13.96 7.88 -33.00
C LEU A 7 -13.40 8.54 -31.73
N ALA A 8 -13.81 9.77 -31.42
CA ALA A 8 -13.33 10.50 -30.25
C ALA A 8 -13.76 9.87 -28.92
N ALA A 9 -14.93 9.21 -28.87
CA ALA A 9 -15.40 8.52 -27.67
C ALA A 9 -14.66 7.21 -27.37
N ALA A 10 -14.08 6.56 -28.39
CA ALA A 10 -13.40 5.27 -28.23
C ALA A 10 -11.95 5.37 -27.71
N VAL A 11 -11.33 6.57 -27.79
CA VAL A 11 -9.95 6.78 -27.35
C VAL A 11 -9.85 7.02 -25.84
N GLY A 12 -10.92 7.51 -25.19
CA GLY A 12 -10.92 7.82 -23.76
C GLY A 12 -10.91 6.60 -22.84
N CYS A 13 -11.48 5.47 -23.27
CA CYS A 13 -11.57 4.26 -22.44
C CYS A 13 -10.30 3.39 -22.44
N SER A 14 -9.32 3.69 -23.29
CA SER A 14 -8.12 2.85 -23.48
C SER A 14 -6.95 3.26 -22.56
N PHE A 15 -7.03 4.42 -21.92
CA PHE A 15 -5.98 4.95 -21.05
C PHE A 15 -6.38 4.79 -19.59
N GLY A 16 -6.36 3.56 -19.08
CA GLY A 16 -6.36 3.33 -17.65
C GLY A 16 -5.05 3.83 -17.06
N LEU A 17 -5.10 4.80 -16.14
CA LEU A 17 -3.91 5.16 -15.38
C LEU A 17 -3.52 3.96 -14.50
N PRO A 18 -2.24 3.61 -14.40
CA PRO A 18 -1.81 2.60 -13.44
C PRO A 18 -2.17 3.11 -12.03
N VAL A 19 -3.05 2.40 -11.35
CA VAL A 19 -3.25 2.58 -9.90
C VAL A 19 -2.06 1.92 -9.24
N GLN A 20 -1.14 2.74 -8.72
CA GLN A 20 -0.04 2.26 -7.91
C GLN A 20 -0.47 2.28 -6.44
N ALA A 21 -0.67 1.10 -5.87
CA ALA A 21 -0.87 0.96 -4.43
C ALA A 21 0.49 1.06 -3.71
N ALA A 22 0.49 1.65 -2.51
CA ALA A 22 1.65 1.58 -1.63
C ALA A 22 1.62 0.28 -0.84
N THR A 23 2.78 -0.37 -0.71
CA THR A 23 2.93 -1.59 0.09
C THR A 23 3.53 -1.25 1.45
N PHE A 24 2.98 -1.87 2.49
CA PHE A 24 3.40 -1.65 3.88
C PHE A 24 3.78 -2.95 4.57
N ALA A 25 4.77 -2.87 5.46
CA ALA A 25 5.16 -3.95 6.37
C ALA A 25 4.85 -3.53 7.81
N TYR A 26 4.28 -4.44 8.59
CA TYR A 26 4.04 -4.28 10.03
C TYR A 26 4.95 -5.24 10.79
N ILE A 27 5.79 -4.70 11.66
CA ILE A 27 6.78 -5.48 12.42
C ILE A 27 6.50 -5.30 13.91
N SER A 28 6.30 -6.40 14.62
CA SER A 28 6.23 -6.42 16.08
C SER A 28 7.64 -6.47 16.68
N SER A 29 7.88 -5.63 17.68
CA SER A 29 9.13 -5.56 18.45
C SER A 29 8.83 -5.94 19.91
N PRO A 30 9.03 -7.20 20.33
CA PRO A 30 8.57 -7.69 21.64
C PRO A 30 9.27 -7.04 22.82
N ALA A 31 10.57 -6.75 22.66
CA ALA A 31 11.39 -6.09 23.69
C ALA A 31 10.98 -4.63 23.91
N ASP A 32 10.61 -3.93 22.82
CA ASP A 32 10.23 -2.52 22.87
C ASP A 32 8.72 -2.34 23.12
N GLY A 33 7.93 -3.39 22.93
CA GLY A 33 6.48 -3.38 23.02
C GLY A 33 5.80 -2.51 21.96
N LEU A 34 6.37 -2.49 20.74
CA LEU A 34 5.93 -1.67 19.62
C LEU A 34 5.46 -2.52 18.45
N ILE A 35 4.49 -1.99 17.70
CA ILE A 35 4.24 -2.38 16.31
C ILE A 35 4.68 -1.19 15.44
N SER A 36 5.61 -1.43 14.52
CA SER A 36 6.12 -0.41 13.62
C SER A 36 5.58 -0.64 12.22
N GLN A 37 4.97 0.39 11.64
CA GLN A 37 4.53 0.42 10.24
C GLN A 37 5.64 1.02 9.39
N TYR A 38 6.01 0.32 8.31
CA TYR A 38 6.96 0.79 7.32
C TYR A 38 6.32 0.82 5.93
N ARG A 39 6.65 1.84 5.14
CA ARG A 39 6.40 1.83 3.69
C ARG A 39 7.58 1.15 3.01
N LEU A 40 7.26 0.18 2.16
CA LEU A 40 8.21 -0.55 1.33
C LEU A 40 8.43 0.19 0.01
N ASP A 41 9.69 0.46 -0.32
CA ASP A 41 10.11 0.78 -1.68
C ASP A 41 10.20 -0.52 -2.48
N GLU A 42 9.30 -0.73 -3.44
CA GLU A 42 9.20 -2.01 -4.15
C GLU A 42 10.35 -2.27 -5.14
N GLN A 43 11.07 -1.22 -5.57
CA GLN A 43 12.24 -1.40 -6.45
C GLN A 43 13.48 -1.83 -5.68
N SER A 44 13.72 -1.25 -4.52
CA SER A 44 14.96 -1.44 -3.74
C SER A 44 14.79 -2.36 -2.53
N GLY A 45 13.56 -2.59 -2.08
CA GLY A 45 13.27 -3.30 -0.84
C GLY A 45 13.50 -2.46 0.42
N ALA A 46 13.83 -1.18 0.29
CA ALA A 46 14.08 -0.30 1.43
C ALA A 46 12.79 -0.06 2.24
N LEU A 47 12.92 -0.05 3.57
CA LEU A 47 11.83 0.26 4.50
C LEU A 47 12.00 1.67 5.04
N SER A 48 10.93 2.47 4.94
CA SER A 48 10.85 3.80 5.55
C SER A 48 9.80 3.79 6.66
N LEU A 49 10.19 4.21 7.86
CA LEU A 49 9.29 4.23 9.02
C LEU A 49 8.14 5.22 8.76
N VAL A 50 6.92 4.78 9.01
CA VAL A 50 5.71 5.61 8.90
C VAL A 50 5.18 5.95 10.29
N GLU A 51 4.94 4.93 11.11
CA GLU A 51 4.34 5.08 12.43
C GLU A 51 4.83 3.99 13.38
N GLN A 52 4.79 4.29 14.69
CA GLN A 52 4.98 3.30 15.75
C GLN A 52 3.83 3.36 16.75
N THR A 53 3.24 2.20 17.01
CA THR A 53 2.12 2.04 17.94
C THR A 53 2.58 1.22 19.14
N LYS A 54 2.33 1.73 20.35
CA LYS A 54 2.58 0.96 21.58
C LYS A 54 1.53 -0.15 21.70
N ALA A 55 1.98 -1.39 21.67
CA ALA A 55 1.12 -2.58 21.70
C ALA A 55 1.16 -3.34 23.04
N GLY A 56 2.08 -2.94 23.93
CA GLY A 56 2.33 -3.61 25.20
C GLY A 56 3.50 -4.58 25.13
N ASP A 57 3.88 -5.12 26.28
CA ASP A 57 5.07 -5.96 26.40
C ASP A 57 4.91 -7.29 25.67
N GLN A 58 6.02 -7.81 25.12
CA GLN A 58 6.07 -9.12 24.47
C GLN A 58 5.11 -9.29 23.28
N VAL A 59 4.80 -8.19 22.57
CA VAL A 59 3.88 -8.19 21.41
C VAL A 59 4.28 -9.22 20.34
N ASN A 60 3.49 -10.30 20.21
CA ASN A 60 3.58 -11.41 19.23
C ASN A 60 2.31 -12.31 19.33
N PRO A 61 1.93 -13.12 18.31
CA PRO A 61 2.05 -12.96 16.85
C PRO A 61 0.94 -12.05 16.28
N MET A 62 1.13 -11.52 15.06
CA MET A 62 0.17 -10.64 14.39
C MET A 62 -0.53 -11.32 13.21
N ALA A 63 -1.78 -10.93 12.96
CA ALA A 63 -2.53 -11.26 11.75
C ALA A 63 -3.20 -9.99 11.22
N ILE A 64 -3.37 -9.91 9.91
CA ILE A 64 -4.09 -8.84 9.23
C ILE A 64 -5.36 -9.42 8.61
N SER A 65 -6.48 -8.72 8.73
CA SER A 65 -7.70 -9.09 8.02
C SER A 65 -7.58 -8.74 6.54
N PRO A 66 -8.33 -9.41 5.64
CA PRO A 66 -8.23 -9.14 4.20
C PRO A 66 -8.66 -7.73 3.78
N ASP A 67 -9.45 -7.04 4.60
CA ASP A 67 -9.89 -5.67 4.40
C ASP A 67 -8.89 -4.61 4.88
N GLY A 68 -7.79 -5.04 5.52
CA GLY A 68 -6.83 -4.16 6.18
C GLY A 68 -7.43 -3.46 7.40
#